data_AF-A0A9X5XLB3-F1
#
_entry.id   AF-A0A9X5XLB3-F1
#
_cell.length_a   1.000
_cell.length_b   1.000
_cell.length_c   1.000
_cell.angle_alpha   90.00
_cell.angle_beta   90.00
_cell.angle_gamma   90.00
#
_symmetry.space_group_name_H-M   'P 1'
#
loop_
_entity.id
_entity.type
_entity.pdbx_description
1 polymer ?
#
loop_
_entity_poly.entity_id
_entity_poly.type
_entity_poly.pdbx_seq_one_letter_code
_entity_poly.pdbx_strand_id
1 'polypeptide(L)'
;TDRPAVLASFAPEVAACAASTVGDPVARDVLRAAARHLADSAAAVCPDTGEDRVALTGGLFKMGDPLLVPLRAELTQRVPHARQVPAAGTPLDGAVRIAVDLAGDRLTLPRDEHMLYVMTEKGTTLPSVPRKGDSPTLSDK
;
A
#
# COMPACT_ATOMS: atom_id res chain seq x y z
N THR A 1 24.56 -7.09 2.41
CA THR A 1 23.71 -8.15 2.99
C THR A 1 22.45 -7.51 3.53
N ASP A 2 21.28 -7.94 3.09
CA ASP A 2 20.00 -7.41 3.55
C ASP A 2 19.64 -8.02 4.91
N ARG A 3 20.13 -7.38 5.99
CA ARG A 3 19.93 -7.85 7.36
C ARG A 3 18.44 -7.92 7.74
N PRO A 4 17.59 -6.93 7.39
CA PRO A 4 16.15 -7.05 7.58
C PRO A 4 15.54 -8.28 6.92
N ALA A 5 15.90 -8.59 5.66
CA ALA A 5 15.36 -9.77 4.98
C ALA A 5 15.75 -11.08 5.67
N VAL A 6 17.01 -11.19 6.15
CA VAL A 6 17.47 -12.37 6.90
C VAL A 6 16.72 -12.52 8.22
N LEU A 7 16.39 -11.43 8.92
CA LEU A 7 15.58 -11.53 10.13
C LEU A 7 14.13 -11.91 9.82
N ALA A 8 13.55 -11.31 8.78
CA ALA A 8 12.18 -11.59 8.36
C ALA A 8 12.00 -13.05 7.90
N SER A 9 13.06 -13.69 7.37
CA SER A 9 12.98 -15.08 6.92
C SER A 9 12.74 -16.08 8.05
N PHE A 10 12.94 -15.70 9.33
CA PHE A 10 12.64 -16.57 10.48
C PHE A 10 11.16 -16.55 10.91
N ALA A 11 10.35 -15.62 10.39
CA ALA A 11 8.96 -15.51 10.79
C ALA A 11 8.15 -16.82 10.62
N PRO A 12 8.30 -17.59 9.51
CA PRO A 12 7.63 -18.88 9.36
C PRO A 12 8.03 -19.90 10.43
N GLU A 13 9.30 -19.98 10.80
CA GLU A 13 9.79 -20.89 11.85
C GLU A 13 9.24 -20.49 13.22
N VAL A 14 9.17 -19.18 13.53
CA VAL A 14 8.54 -18.69 14.76
C VAL A 14 7.07 -19.12 14.80
N ALA A 15 6.33 -18.99 13.69
CA ALA A 15 4.95 -19.45 13.60
C ALA A 15 4.81 -20.96 13.82
N ALA A 16 5.70 -21.76 13.22
CA ALA A 16 5.72 -23.22 13.41
C ALA A 16 5.99 -23.62 14.87
N CYS A 17 6.96 -22.98 15.53
CA CYS A 17 7.26 -23.22 16.94
C CYS A 17 6.06 -22.92 17.85
N ALA A 18 5.38 -21.79 17.61
CA ALA A 18 4.18 -21.40 18.36
C ALA A 18 2.99 -22.35 18.15
N ALA A 19 2.86 -22.90 16.94
CA ALA A 19 1.78 -23.81 16.52
C ALA A 19 2.02 -25.28 16.88
N SER A 20 3.22 -25.64 17.32
CA SER A 20 3.54 -27.02 17.72
C SER A 20 2.63 -27.51 18.84
N THR A 21 2.54 -28.84 19.02
CA THR A 21 1.62 -29.48 19.97
C THR A 21 1.81 -29.02 21.41
N VAL A 22 3.07 -28.87 21.84
CA VAL A 22 3.40 -28.24 23.13
C VAL A 22 3.30 -26.71 22.99
N GLY A 23 3.84 -26.20 21.87
CA GLY A 23 3.85 -24.81 21.48
C GLY A 23 4.79 -23.98 22.34
N ASP A 24 5.79 -23.41 21.68
CA ASP A 24 6.83 -22.65 22.35
C ASP A 24 6.27 -21.33 22.94
N PRO A 25 6.40 -21.08 24.26
CA PRO A 25 5.82 -19.89 24.89
C PRO A 25 6.45 -18.60 24.36
N VAL A 26 7.75 -18.59 24.07
CA VAL A 26 8.45 -17.40 23.56
C VAL A 26 7.94 -17.05 22.16
N ALA A 27 7.84 -18.03 21.27
CA ALA A 27 7.30 -17.84 19.93
C ALA A 27 5.86 -17.33 19.96
N ARG A 28 5.02 -17.86 20.86
CA ARG A 28 3.64 -17.38 21.07
C ARG A 28 3.62 -15.92 21.53
N ASP A 29 4.52 -15.54 22.44
CA ASP A 29 4.59 -14.18 22.94
C ASP A 29 5.09 -13.19 21.88
N VAL A 30 6.05 -13.60 21.03
CA VAL A 30 6.49 -12.81 19.86
C VAL A 30 5.31 -12.54 18.92
N LEU A 31 4.51 -13.56 18.58
CA LEU A 31 3.36 -13.39 17.68
C LEU A 31 2.25 -12.55 18.33
N ARG A 32 2.02 -12.68 19.64
CA ARG A 32 1.07 -11.84 20.38
C ARG A 32 1.53 -10.38 20.40
N ALA A 33 2.81 -10.12 20.61
CA ALA A 33 3.38 -8.77 20.55
C ALA A 33 3.27 -8.19 19.14
N ALA A 34 3.55 -8.98 18.10
CA ALA A 34 3.37 -8.56 16.71
C ALA A 34 1.91 -8.18 16.40
N ALA A 35 0.96 -9.02 16.82
CA ALA A 35 -0.47 -8.73 16.68
C ALA A 35 -0.88 -7.41 17.37
N ARG A 36 -0.37 -7.16 18.58
CA ARG A 36 -0.59 -5.90 19.31
C ARG A 36 -0.09 -4.70 18.53
N HIS A 37 1.16 -4.73 18.08
CA HIS A 37 1.76 -3.62 17.35
C HIS A 37 1.04 -3.34 16.02
N LEU A 38 0.58 -4.37 15.32
CA LEU A 38 -0.24 -4.20 14.11
C LEU A 38 -1.58 -3.52 14.43
N ALA A 39 -2.26 -3.93 15.51
CA ALA A 39 -3.51 -3.32 15.93
C ALA A 39 -3.32 -1.89 16.48
N ASP A 40 -2.22 -1.62 17.20
CA ASP A 40 -1.81 -0.26 17.60
C ASP A 40 -1.65 0.65 16.39
N SER A 41 -0.99 0.14 15.33
CA SER A 41 -0.80 0.89 14.09
C SER A 41 -2.13 1.22 13.40
N ALA A 42 -3.09 0.29 13.41
CA ALA A 42 -4.43 0.54 12.90
C ALA A 42 -5.19 1.57 13.76
N ALA A 43 -5.16 1.43 15.08
CA ALA A 43 -5.81 2.36 16.01
C ALA A 43 -5.28 3.79 15.89
N ALA A 44 -3.99 3.96 15.60
CA ALA A 44 -3.39 5.26 15.39
C ALA A 44 -3.96 6.03 14.17
N VAL A 45 -4.58 5.33 13.22
CA VAL A 45 -5.11 5.91 11.98
C VAL A 45 -6.62 5.74 11.81
N CYS A 46 -7.30 5.03 12.72
CA CYS A 46 -8.74 4.81 12.70
C CYS A 46 -9.42 5.64 13.81
N PRO A 47 -10.05 6.79 13.51
CA PRO A 47 -10.80 7.55 14.50
C PRO A 47 -12.02 6.81 15.06
N ASP A 48 -12.39 7.09 16.32
CA ASP A 48 -13.51 6.46 17.05
C ASP A 48 -14.91 6.65 16.43
N THR A 49 -15.03 7.48 15.39
CA THR A 49 -16.29 7.85 14.73
C THR A 49 -16.41 7.33 13.29
N GLY A 50 -15.42 6.57 12.82
CA GLY A 50 -15.32 6.14 11.42
C GLY A 50 -15.94 4.78 11.10
N GLU A 51 -16.37 4.61 9.84
CA GLU A 51 -16.60 3.30 9.21
C GLU A 51 -15.33 2.82 8.47
N ASP A 52 -14.18 2.94 9.14
CA ASP A 52 -12.90 2.69 8.50
C ASP A 52 -12.78 1.25 8.01
N ARG A 53 -12.10 1.07 6.89
CA ARG A 53 -11.88 -0.24 6.29
C ARG A 53 -10.43 -0.64 6.48
N VAL A 54 -10.21 -1.75 7.18
CA VAL A 54 -8.88 -2.30 7.43
C VAL A 54 -8.67 -3.52 6.53
N ALA A 55 -7.66 -3.45 5.66
CA ALA A 55 -7.24 -4.57 4.85
C ALA A 55 -5.84 -5.03 5.27
N LEU A 56 -5.69 -6.33 5.54
CA LEU A 56 -4.40 -6.93 5.86
C LEU A 56 -3.68 -7.30 4.55
N THR A 57 -2.49 -6.72 4.31
CA THR A 57 -1.72 -6.91 3.08
C THR A 57 -0.29 -7.38 3.34
N GLY A 58 0.25 -8.22 2.46
CA GLY A 58 1.63 -8.72 2.55
C GLY A 58 1.74 -10.17 3.00
N GLY A 59 2.97 -10.70 2.95
CA GLY A 59 3.26 -12.13 3.13
C GLY A 59 3.08 -12.65 4.56
N LEU A 60 3.21 -11.78 5.56
CA LEU A 60 3.12 -12.14 6.98
C LEU A 60 1.78 -12.79 7.34
N PHE A 61 0.69 -12.33 6.72
CA PHE A 61 -0.66 -12.84 6.97
C PHE A 61 -0.91 -14.24 6.39
N LYS A 62 0.05 -14.79 5.61
CA LYS A 62 0.02 -16.18 5.14
C LYS A 62 0.42 -17.20 6.21
N MET A 63 0.94 -16.75 7.36
CA MET A 63 1.30 -17.64 8.48
C MET A 63 0.10 -18.29 9.17
N GLY A 64 -1.13 -17.83 8.88
CA GLY A 64 -2.35 -18.43 9.38
C GLY A 64 -2.65 -18.09 10.84
N ASP A 65 -3.38 -18.98 11.50
CA ASP A 65 -3.95 -18.76 12.83
C ASP A 65 -2.96 -18.34 13.93
N PRO A 66 -1.69 -18.79 13.97
CA PRO A 66 -0.72 -18.34 14.96
C PRO A 66 -0.58 -16.81 15.05
N LEU A 67 -0.76 -16.09 13.93
CA LEU A 67 -0.80 -14.63 13.91
C LEU A 67 -2.23 -14.09 13.77
N LEU A 68 -3.05 -14.70 12.91
CA LEU A 68 -4.36 -14.13 12.57
C LEU A 68 -5.36 -14.17 13.72
N VAL A 69 -5.31 -15.20 14.58
CA VAL A 69 -6.18 -15.28 15.77
C VAL A 69 -5.88 -14.15 16.76
N PRO A 70 -4.64 -13.96 17.27
CA PRO A 70 -4.36 -12.86 18.18
C PRO A 70 -4.56 -11.49 17.52
N LEU A 71 -4.25 -11.33 16.24
CA LEU A 71 -4.48 -10.07 15.53
C LEU A 71 -5.97 -9.69 15.46
N ARG A 72 -6.85 -10.65 15.14
CA ARG A 72 -8.30 -10.40 15.12
C ARG A 72 -8.83 -10.01 16.50
N ALA A 73 -8.30 -10.62 17.57
CA ALA A 73 -8.67 -10.25 18.94
C ALA A 73 -8.26 -8.80 19.28
N GLU A 74 -7.00 -8.44 19.00
CA GLU A 74 -6.48 -7.09 19.26
C GLU A 74 -7.20 -6.02 18.41
N LEU A 75 -7.50 -6.30 17.13
CA LEU A 75 -8.29 -5.40 16.28
C LEU A 75 -9.71 -5.19 16.82
N THR A 76 -10.37 -6.27 17.26
CA THR A 76 -11.72 -6.18 17.86
C THR A 76 -11.71 -5.33 19.13
N GLN A 77 -10.64 -5.42 19.92
CA GLN A 77 -10.52 -4.65 21.16
C GLN A 77 -10.20 -3.17 20.91
N ARG A 78 -9.34 -2.87 19.94
CA ARG A 78 -8.73 -1.53 19.78
C ARG A 78 -9.42 -0.67 18.73
N VAL A 79 -9.95 -1.29 17.68
CA VAL A 79 -10.66 -0.62 16.58
C VAL A 79 -12.00 -1.33 16.31
N PRO A 80 -12.89 -1.44 17.31
CA PRO A 80 -14.15 -2.20 17.18
C PRO A 80 -15.08 -1.67 16.07
N HIS A 81 -14.94 -0.40 15.69
CA HIS A 81 -15.75 0.24 14.65
C HIS A 81 -15.21 0.00 13.24
N ALA A 82 -13.92 -0.36 13.11
CA ALA A 82 -13.30 -0.59 11.82
C ALA A 82 -13.72 -1.95 11.24
N ARG A 83 -14.15 -1.94 9.98
CA ARG A 83 -14.52 -3.15 9.24
C ARG A 83 -13.29 -3.77 8.59
N GLN A 84 -12.98 -5.02 8.94
CA GLN A 84 -12.00 -5.79 8.19
C GLN A 84 -12.56 -6.15 6.80
N VAL A 85 -11.79 -5.86 5.75
CA VAL A 85 -12.14 -6.15 4.36
C VAL A 85 -11.00 -6.86 3.64
N PRO A 86 -11.27 -7.65 2.58
CA PRO A 86 -10.22 -8.16 1.71
C PRO A 86 -9.41 -7.01 1.10
N ALA A 87 -8.13 -7.25 0.85
CA ALA A 87 -7.32 -6.33 0.05
C ALA A 87 -7.93 -6.16 -1.34
N ALA A 88 -7.99 -4.93 -1.84
CA ALA A 88 -8.54 -4.63 -3.17
C ALA A 88 -7.70 -5.21 -4.33
N GLY A 89 -6.46 -5.62 -4.04
CA GLY A 89 -5.52 -6.21 -4.99
C GLY A 89 -4.14 -6.34 -4.36
N THR A 90 -3.16 -6.65 -5.19
CA THR A 90 -1.75 -6.66 -4.84
C THR A 90 -1.15 -5.24 -4.90
N PRO A 91 0.05 -5.02 -4.33
CA PRO A 91 0.77 -3.76 -4.51
C PRO A 91 1.02 -3.40 -5.99
N LEU A 92 1.20 -4.41 -6.85
CA LEU A 92 1.39 -4.19 -8.29
C LEU A 92 0.12 -3.66 -8.95
N ASP A 93 -1.05 -4.18 -8.59
CA ASP A 93 -2.34 -3.68 -9.10
C ASP A 93 -2.56 -2.21 -8.74
N GLY A 94 -2.19 -1.83 -7.51
CA GLY A 94 -2.19 -0.44 -7.05
C GLY A 94 -1.24 0.44 -7.86
N ALA A 95 -0.01 -0.01 -8.09
CA ALA A 95 0.98 0.73 -8.88
C ALA A 95 0.52 0.96 -10.32
N VAL A 96 -0.03 -0.07 -10.98
CA VAL A 96 -0.59 0.03 -12.33
C VAL A 96 -1.75 1.01 -12.37
N ARG A 97 -2.66 0.95 -11.40
CA ARG A 97 -3.79 1.89 -11.31
C ARG A 97 -3.33 3.34 -11.20
N ILE A 98 -2.37 3.62 -10.32
CA ILE A 98 -1.79 4.95 -10.15
C ILE A 98 -1.18 5.44 -11.47
N ALA A 99 -0.40 4.61 -12.15
CA ALA A 99 0.22 4.96 -13.42
C ALA A 99 -0.81 5.29 -14.52
N VAL A 100 -1.88 4.49 -14.64
CA VAL A 100 -2.96 4.69 -15.62
C VAL A 100 -3.75 5.96 -15.35
N ASP A 101 -4.05 6.26 -14.08
CA ASP A 101 -4.78 7.47 -13.72
C ASP A 101 -3.91 8.71 -13.88
N LEU A 102 -2.60 8.61 -13.64
CA LEU A 102 -1.66 9.70 -13.88
C LEU A 102 -1.45 9.98 -15.38
N ALA A 103 -1.30 8.95 -16.21
CA ALA A 103 -1.17 9.10 -17.66
C ALA A 103 -2.43 9.68 -18.32
N GLY A 104 -3.60 9.49 -17.68
CA GLY A 104 -4.88 10.02 -18.15
C GLY A 104 -5.34 11.32 -17.48
N ASP A 105 -4.51 11.94 -16.62
CA ASP A 105 -4.86 13.11 -15.79
C ASP A 105 -6.16 12.94 -14.97
N ARG A 106 -6.40 11.73 -14.47
CA ARG A 106 -7.54 11.35 -13.61
C ARG A 106 -7.14 11.04 -12.17
N LEU A 107 -5.85 11.14 -11.83
CA LEU A 107 -5.36 10.82 -10.49
C LEU A 107 -5.93 11.83 -9.47
N THR A 108 -6.75 11.34 -8.55
CA THR A 108 -7.39 12.17 -7.50
C THR A 108 -6.56 12.29 -6.22
N LEU A 109 -5.42 11.60 -6.14
CA LEU A 109 -4.53 11.71 -4.99
C LEU A 109 -3.84 13.09 -4.98
N PRO A 110 -3.65 13.71 -3.80
CA PRO A 110 -2.89 14.95 -3.69
C PRO A 110 -1.49 14.80 -4.29
N ARG A 111 -1.06 15.81 -5.05
CA ARG A 111 0.32 15.91 -5.52
C ARG A 111 1.17 16.54 -4.41
N ASP A 112 2.30 15.94 -4.10
CA ASP A 112 3.30 16.46 -3.17
C ASP A 112 4.65 16.40 -3.90
N GLU A 113 5.41 17.49 -3.86
CA GLU A 113 6.68 17.64 -4.60
C GLU A 113 7.77 16.67 -4.12
N HIS A 114 7.62 16.10 -2.92
CA HIS A 114 8.51 15.07 -2.36
C HIS A 114 7.98 13.64 -2.58
N MET A 115 6.79 13.49 -3.15
CA MET A 115 6.17 12.20 -3.45
C MET A 115 6.37 11.81 -4.93
N LEU A 116 5.83 10.66 -5.33
CA LEU A 116 5.97 10.06 -6.66
C LEU A 116 5.70 11.06 -7.81
N TYR A 117 6.71 11.33 -8.64
CA TYR A 117 6.60 12.12 -9.87
C TYR A 117 6.90 11.26 -11.10
N VAL A 118 6.15 11.47 -12.19
CA VAL A 118 6.49 10.89 -13.50
C VAL A 118 7.39 11.88 -14.23
N MET A 119 8.60 11.42 -14.54
CA MET A 119 9.46 12.13 -15.47
C MET A 119 8.91 11.91 -16.87
N THR A 120 8.18 12.89 -17.39
CA THR A 120 7.96 12.95 -18.83
C THR A 120 9.29 13.37 -19.45
N GLU A 121 9.80 12.59 -20.43
CA GLU A 121 10.87 13.12 -21.27
C GLU A 121 10.41 14.49 -21.78
N LYS A 122 11.27 15.50 -21.63
CA LYS A 122 11.05 16.80 -22.24
C LYS A 122 10.89 16.49 -23.72
N GLY A 123 9.66 16.52 -24.22
CA GLY A 123 9.39 16.31 -25.63
C GLY A 123 10.38 17.17 -26.37
N THR A 124 11.25 16.53 -27.16
CA THR A 124 12.08 17.28 -28.09
C THR A 124 11.07 18.05 -28.91
N THR A 125 10.95 19.35 -28.64
CA THR A 125 10.22 20.27 -29.48
C THR A 125 10.92 20.21 -30.82
N LEU A 126 10.47 19.31 -31.69
CA LEU A 126 10.80 19.36 -33.09
C LEU A 126 10.28 20.73 -33.55
N PRO A 127 11.13 21.58 -34.16
CA PRO A 127 10.71 22.88 -34.61
C PRO A 127 9.54 22.69 -35.57
N SER A 128 8.42 23.36 -35.27
CA SER A 128 7.23 23.37 -36.13
C SER A 128 7.63 23.84 -37.53
N VAL A 129 7.52 22.95 -38.51
CA VAL A 129 7.63 23.31 -39.93
C VAL A 129 6.43 24.21 -40.27
N PRO A 130 6.65 25.44 -40.78
CA PRO A 130 5.53 26.27 -41.21
C PRO A 130 4.84 25.58 -42.40
N ARG A 131 3.53 25.36 -42.28
CA ARG A 131 2.72 24.91 -43.41
C ARG A 131 2.70 26.03 -44.46
N LYS A 132 3.24 25.74 -45.64
CA LYS A 132 3.08 26.58 -46.83
C LYS A 132 1.63 26.47 -47.30
N GLY A 133 0.86 27.52 -47.07
CA GLY A 133 -0.51 27.65 -47.56
C GLY A 133 -1.41 28.26 -46.51
N ASP A 134 -1.32 29.59 -46.37
CA ASP A 134 -2.46 30.46 -46.11
C ASP A 134 -2.01 31.88 -46.44
N SER A 135 -2.24 32.27 -47.69
CA SER A 135 -2.26 33.67 -48.07
C SER A 135 -3.59 34.27 -47.62
N PRO A 136 -3.59 35.44 -46.98
CA PRO A 136 -4.65 36.40 -47.22
C PRO A 136 -4.07 37.61 -47.94
N THR A 137 -4.71 37.90 -49.05
CA THR A 137 -4.56 39.06 -49.91
C THR A 137 -4.69 40.39 -49.18
N LEU A 138 -3.87 41.32 -49.65
CA LEU A 138 -3.92 42.77 -49.49
C LEU A 138 -5.25 43.38 -49.97
N SER A 139 -5.79 44.36 -49.23
CA SER A 139 -6.43 45.60 -49.73
C SER A 139 -6.86 46.45 -48.52
N ASP A 140 -6.20 47.58 -48.26
CA ASP A 140 -6.44 48.93 -48.81
C ASP A 140 -7.78 49.58 -48.37
N LYS A 141 -7.74 50.32 -47.26
CA LYS A 141 -7.88 51.80 -47.17
C LYS A 141 -8.09 52.26 -45.73
#